data_AF-A0A5E4RJT0-F1
#
_entry.id   AF-A0A5E4RJT0-F1
#
_cell.length_a   1.000
_cell.length_b   1.000
_cell.length_c   1.000
_cell.angle_alpha   90.00
_cell.angle_beta   90.00
_cell.angle_gamma   90.00
#
_symmetry.space_group_name_H-M   'P 1'
#
loop_
_entity.id
_entity.type
_entity.pdbx_description
1 polymer ?
#
loop_
_entity_poly.entity_id
_entity_poly.type
_entity_poly.pdbx_seq_one_letter_code
_entity_poly.pdbx_strand_id
1 'polypeptide(L)'
;METRNQRDILQSTAAAEKMPDAEGISQMGGSETEVDMPTLLSACAGETRAERYSRGTEVLKRIGGAGFDIPIHRLARVAPDLARFTVEFAYGDVLSRPGLDLSLRQVATVAALMANGSVQPQLKYHMTGYLNVGGEPAELVEMLFLAIAILGFPVAINAVGIVREIFRERGLVFDPPEPASDDGTARFQRGLEVLDELMVNPEAYMETLHGTSPELARWSVEFAFGEIFGRQGLNAKARQIAIISMLGAAGNRNDLLRLHIEAGVKAGLSPTEITEALMQLAIYAGFPSALNAFGIANAVFTKPDQQERDGEGDGDGARGGVRGNAIVSETRAARRERGLATLAKTSAQAGATVVDSFNDLAPDIGRAIIEHSYGDIFSRAGLDAITRELAACSALAAVGSKATETPLRVHVNAALTAGATPAEIVETLLNVLPYRGYPAVEESMRVAGEEFRKRGDNGQKAAAERQ
;
A
#
# COMPACT_ATOMS: atom_id res chain seq x y z
N MET A 1 -57.26 33.31 5.11
CA MET A 1 -56.95 33.73 3.74
C MET A 1 -55.44 33.68 3.57
N GLU A 2 -54.82 32.91 2.69
CA GLU A 2 -55.19 31.69 1.97
C GLU A 2 -53.85 31.15 1.49
N THR A 3 -53.62 29.86 1.70
CA THR A 3 -52.46 29.10 1.23
C THR A 3 -52.40 29.11 -0.30
N ARG A 4 -51.27 29.50 -0.90
CA ARG A 4 -50.99 29.24 -2.33
C ARG A 4 -49.91 28.17 -2.50
N ASN A 5 -50.19 27.31 -3.46
CA ASN A 5 -49.88 25.89 -3.54
C ASN A 5 -48.64 25.65 -4.43
N GLN A 6 -47.80 24.66 -4.06
CA GLN A 6 -46.59 24.21 -4.76
C GLN A 6 -46.90 23.40 -6.05
N ARG A 7 -47.70 23.93 -6.98
CA ARG A 7 -48.09 23.19 -8.20
C ARG A 7 -47.63 23.77 -9.55
N ASP A 8 -46.98 24.92 -9.59
CA ASP A 8 -46.65 25.58 -10.87
C ASP A 8 -45.17 25.49 -11.32
N ILE A 9 -44.36 24.59 -10.74
CA ILE A 9 -42.95 24.39 -11.16
C ILE A 9 -42.73 23.04 -11.90
N LEU A 10 -43.80 22.31 -12.24
CA LEU A 10 -43.73 21.01 -12.94
C LEU A 10 -44.38 21.01 -14.33
N GLN A 11 -44.17 22.07 -15.11
CA GLN A 11 -44.52 22.08 -16.55
C GLN A 11 -43.47 22.81 -17.39
N SER A 12 -42.28 22.22 -17.49
CA SER A 12 -41.32 22.53 -18.57
C SER A 12 -40.26 21.42 -18.61
N THR A 13 -40.52 20.39 -19.42
CA THR A 13 -39.55 19.49 -20.08
C THR A 13 -40.30 18.24 -20.56
N ALA A 14 -41.10 18.40 -21.62
CA ALA A 14 -41.62 17.30 -22.41
C ALA A 14 -40.96 17.37 -23.79
N ALA A 15 -39.79 16.73 -23.92
CA ALA A 15 -39.21 16.34 -25.19
C ALA A 15 -38.63 14.93 -24.98
N ALA A 16 -39.39 13.94 -25.42
CA ALA A 16 -39.02 12.54 -25.38
C ALA A 16 -38.01 12.25 -26.49
N GLU A 17 -36.75 12.03 -26.14
CA GLU A 17 -35.80 11.35 -27.01
C GLU A 17 -35.98 9.84 -26.84
N LYS A 18 -36.35 9.17 -27.93
CA LYS A 18 -36.51 7.71 -28.03
C LYS A 18 -35.16 7.04 -27.82
N MET A 19 -35.09 6.11 -26.85
CA MET A 19 -34.03 5.10 -26.79
C MET A 19 -34.08 4.23 -28.06
N PRO A 20 -32.95 3.89 -28.69
CA PRO A 20 -32.94 2.97 -29.83
C PRO A 20 -33.23 1.53 -29.38
N ASP A 21 -34.02 0.85 -30.20
CA ASP A 21 -34.50 -0.53 -29.99
C ASP A 21 -33.35 -1.54 -29.92
N ALA A 22 -33.52 -2.52 -29.04
CA ALA A 22 -32.57 -3.61 -28.76
C ALA A 22 -32.63 -4.71 -29.83
N GLU A 23 -32.32 -4.37 -31.09
CA GLU A 23 -32.08 -5.35 -32.16
C GLU A 23 -30.67 -5.13 -32.73
N GLY A 24 -29.67 -5.77 -32.11
CA GLY A 24 -28.28 -5.64 -32.58
C GLY A 24 -27.20 -6.37 -31.78
N ILE A 25 -27.56 -7.30 -30.89
CA ILE A 25 -26.59 -8.15 -30.20
C ILE A 25 -26.95 -9.61 -30.50
N SER A 26 -26.64 -10.02 -31.72
CA SER A 26 -26.61 -11.42 -32.12
C SER A 26 -25.37 -11.58 -32.97
N GLN A 27 -24.54 -12.55 -32.61
CA GLN A 27 -23.30 -12.99 -33.25
C GLN A 27 -21.99 -12.36 -32.72
N MET A 28 -21.63 -12.72 -31.49
CA MET A 28 -20.25 -13.10 -31.19
C MET A 28 -20.26 -14.45 -30.48
N GLY A 29 -19.84 -15.49 -31.18
CA GLY A 29 -19.66 -16.82 -30.64
C GLY A 29 -18.43 -16.90 -29.75
N GLY A 30 -18.62 -16.68 -28.45
CA GLY A 30 -17.78 -17.21 -27.38
C GLY A 30 -18.65 -18.13 -26.54
N SER A 31 -18.15 -19.28 -26.10
CA SER A 31 -18.90 -20.16 -25.21
C SER A 31 -19.10 -19.48 -23.85
N GLU A 32 -20.17 -18.73 -23.71
CA GLU A 32 -20.69 -18.30 -22.42
C GLU A 32 -21.12 -19.58 -21.69
N THR A 33 -20.32 -20.02 -20.73
CA THR A 33 -20.82 -20.95 -19.71
C THR A 33 -21.95 -20.23 -18.98
N GLU A 34 -23.18 -20.56 -19.34
CA GLU A 34 -24.40 -20.04 -18.74
C GLU A 34 -24.33 -20.30 -17.23
N VAL A 35 -24.22 -19.23 -16.43
CA VAL A 35 -24.11 -19.34 -14.98
C VAL A 35 -25.50 -19.74 -14.44
N ASP A 36 -25.63 -20.97 -13.96
CA ASP A 36 -26.85 -21.51 -13.37
C ASP A 36 -27.14 -20.83 -12.02
N MET A 37 -27.87 -19.72 -12.08
CA MET A 37 -28.30 -18.93 -10.93
C MET A 37 -29.11 -19.74 -9.90
N PRO A 38 -30.09 -20.59 -10.30
CA PRO A 38 -30.74 -21.52 -9.38
C PRO A 38 -29.79 -22.43 -8.59
N THR A 39 -28.76 -22.99 -9.24
CA THR A 39 -27.79 -23.86 -8.56
C THR A 39 -26.87 -23.08 -7.60
N LEU A 40 -26.46 -21.86 -7.96
CA LEU A 40 -25.73 -20.94 -7.06
C LEU A 40 -26.54 -20.55 -5.83
N LEU A 41 -27.83 -20.25 -6.01
CA LEU A 41 -28.74 -19.90 -4.91
C LEU A 41 -29.07 -21.11 -4.02
N SER A 42 -29.15 -22.31 -4.60
CA SER A 42 -29.37 -23.58 -3.89
C SER A 42 -28.18 -23.96 -3.00
N ALA A 43 -26.94 -23.74 -3.45
CA ALA A 43 -25.74 -23.95 -2.63
C ALA A 43 -25.65 -23.02 -1.40
N CYS A 44 -26.35 -21.88 -1.43
CA CYS A 44 -26.46 -20.93 -0.31
C CYS A 44 -27.62 -21.26 0.65
N ALA A 45 -28.54 -22.13 0.24
CA ALA A 45 -29.78 -22.44 0.95
C ALA A 45 -29.60 -23.65 1.87
N GLY A 46 -28.91 -23.46 3.01
CA GLY A 46 -28.78 -24.54 3.99
C GLY A 46 -28.20 -24.16 5.35
N GLU A 47 -27.35 -23.12 5.42
CA GLU A 47 -26.71 -22.74 6.68
C GLU A 47 -27.57 -21.81 7.55
N THR A 48 -27.70 -22.18 8.81
CA THR A 48 -28.30 -21.35 9.84
C THR A 48 -27.34 -20.26 10.29
N ARG A 49 -27.90 -19.16 10.80
CA ARG A 49 -27.15 -18.08 11.44
C ARG A 49 -26.25 -18.58 12.58
N ALA A 50 -26.72 -19.58 13.34
CA ALA A 50 -25.97 -20.14 14.46
C ALA A 50 -24.70 -20.87 13.99
N GLU A 51 -24.76 -21.58 12.85
CA GLU A 51 -23.60 -22.26 12.26
C GLU A 51 -22.55 -21.26 11.77
N ARG A 52 -22.98 -20.19 11.08
CA ARG A 52 -22.09 -19.09 10.65
C ARG A 52 -21.40 -18.41 11.84
N TYR A 53 -22.16 -18.10 12.90
CA TYR A 53 -21.59 -17.50 14.12
C TYR A 53 -20.60 -18.44 14.80
N SER A 54 -20.93 -19.73 14.91
CA SER A 54 -20.06 -20.75 15.52
C SER A 54 -18.74 -20.89 14.76
N ARG A 55 -18.81 -21.05 13.43
CA ARG A 55 -17.63 -21.12 12.56
C ARG A 55 -16.78 -19.85 12.62
N GLY A 56 -17.43 -18.68 12.57
CA GLY A 56 -16.74 -17.40 12.70
C GLY A 56 -16.05 -17.24 14.05
N THR A 57 -16.69 -17.71 15.13
CA THR A 57 -16.09 -17.72 16.47
C THR A 57 -14.84 -18.61 16.53
N GLU A 58 -14.84 -19.75 15.85
CA GLU A 58 -13.66 -20.64 15.81
C GLU A 58 -12.48 -20.01 15.05
N VAL A 59 -12.74 -19.39 13.90
CA VAL A 59 -11.69 -18.66 13.17
C VAL A 59 -11.19 -17.47 14.00
N LEU A 60 -12.10 -16.74 14.64
CA LEU A 60 -11.76 -15.62 15.51
C LEU A 60 -10.90 -16.07 16.70
N LYS A 61 -11.17 -17.22 17.31
CA LYS A 61 -10.32 -17.80 18.38
C LYS A 61 -8.91 -18.09 17.90
N ARG A 62 -8.77 -18.69 16.71
CA ARG A 62 -7.47 -19.02 16.13
C ARG A 62 -6.64 -17.77 15.84
N ILE A 63 -7.27 -16.71 15.33
CA ILE A 63 -6.61 -15.43 15.03
C ILE A 63 -6.36 -14.66 16.33
N GLY A 64 -7.38 -14.43 17.15
CA GLY A 64 -7.29 -13.58 18.33
C GLY A 64 -6.55 -14.21 19.52
N GLY A 65 -6.45 -15.53 19.56
CA GLY A 65 -5.83 -16.25 20.68
C GLY A 65 -6.51 -15.94 22.01
N ALA A 66 -5.72 -15.78 23.07
CA ALA A 66 -6.23 -15.33 24.36
C ALA A 66 -6.82 -13.92 24.25
N GLY A 67 -8.09 -13.76 24.63
CA GLY A 67 -8.79 -12.47 24.55
C GLY A 67 -9.35 -12.12 23.17
N PHE A 68 -9.52 -13.10 22.27
CA PHE A 68 -10.10 -12.93 20.93
C PHE A 68 -11.47 -12.21 20.93
N ASP A 69 -12.23 -12.36 22.00
CA ASP A 69 -13.59 -11.85 22.17
C ASP A 69 -13.64 -10.40 22.67
N ILE A 70 -12.53 -9.86 23.19
CA ILE A 70 -12.47 -8.51 23.75
C ILE A 70 -12.95 -7.44 22.76
N PRO A 71 -12.49 -7.40 21.48
CA PRO A 71 -13.00 -6.43 20.51
C PRO A 71 -14.49 -6.59 20.25
N ILE A 72 -14.98 -7.83 20.17
CA ILE A 72 -16.38 -8.14 19.89
C ILE A 72 -17.27 -7.72 21.06
N HIS A 73 -16.88 -8.00 22.30
CA HIS A 73 -17.61 -7.57 23.49
C HIS A 73 -17.65 -6.05 23.64
N ARG A 74 -16.54 -5.35 23.36
CA ARG A 74 -16.54 -3.87 23.34
C ARG A 74 -17.51 -3.34 22.30
N LEU A 75 -17.49 -3.91 21.09
CA LEU A 75 -18.40 -3.52 20.01
C LEU A 75 -19.86 -3.80 20.37
N ALA A 76 -20.15 -4.95 21.00
CA ALA A 76 -21.50 -5.35 21.38
C ALA A 76 -22.15 -4.42 22.41
N ARG A 77 -21.36 -3.73 23.25
CA ARG A 77 -21.88 -2.72 24.19
C ARG A 77 -22.51 -1.51 23.50
N VAL A 78 -22.10 -1.22 22.26
CA VAL A 78 -22.58 -0.07 21.47
C VAL A 78 -23.50 -0.54 20.36
N ALA A 79 -23.12 -1.60 19.64
CA ALA A 79 -23.85 -2.14 18.50
C ALA A 79 -23.81 -3.68 18.51
N PRO A 80 -24.73 -4.35 19.24
CA PRO A 80 -24.80 -5.81 19.31
C PRO A 80 -24.91 -6.48 17.94
N ASP A 81 -25.71 -5.91 17.04
CA ASP A 81 -25.90 -6.44 15.69
C ASP A 81 -24.63 -6.34 14.85
N LEU A 82 -23.83 -5.28 15.03
CA LEU A 82 -22.57 -5.11 14.32
C LEU A 82 -21.49 -6.07 14.87
N ALA A 83 -21.44 -6.28 16.19
CA ALA A 83 -20.57 -7.27 16.81
C ALA A 83 -20.88 -8.68 16.29
N ARG A 84 -22.17 -9.03 16.24
CA ARG A 84 -22.63 -10.26 15.63
C ARG A 84 -22.25 -10.36 14.16
N PHE A 85 -22.58 -9.35 13.35
CA PHE A 85 -22.31 -9.34 11.92
C PHE A 85 -20.81 -9.50 11.63
N THR A 86 -19.96 -8.90 12.46
CA THR A 86 -18.50 -9.10 12.39
C THR A 86 -18.13 -10.58 12.51
N VAL A 87 -18.68 -11.29 13.49
CA VAL A 87 -18.42 -12.72 13.67
C VAL A 87 -19.01 -13.55 12.53
N GLU A 88 -20.29 -13.34 12.18
CA GLU A 88 -21.00 -14.15 11.18
C GLU A 88 -20.44 -13.95 9.78
N PHE A 89 -20.25 -12.70 9.35
CA PHE A 89 -19.85 -12.39 7.98
C PHE A 89 -18.33 -12.38 7.80
N ALA A 90 -17.62 -11.52 8.52
CA ALA A 90 -16.17 -11.39 8.29
C ALA A 90 -15.45 -12.70 8.63
N TYR A 91 -15.65 -13.24 9.83
CA TYR A 91 -14.98 -14.47 10.22
C TYR A 91 -15.67 -15.72 9.70
N GLY A 92 -17.00 -15.76 9.76
CA GLY A 92 -17.80 -16.95 9.43
C GLY A 92 -18.09 -17.15 7.95
N ASP A 93 -18.09 -16.12 7.11
CA ASP A 93 -18.36 -16.31 5.66
C ASP A 93 -17.15 -15.99 4.80
N VAL A 94 -16.23 -15.15 5.25
CA VAL A 94 -15.07 -14.75 4.45
C VAL A 94 -13.80 -15.47 4.91
N LEU A 95 -13.36 -15.26 6.16
CA LEU A 95 -12.08 -15.82 6.62
C LEU A 95 -12.12 -17.34 6.85
N SER A 96 -13.29 -17.94 7.05
CA SER A 96 -13.41 -19.40 7.23
C SER A 96 -13.44 -20.21 5.94
N ARG A 97 -13.48 -19.55 4.78
CA ARG A 97 -13.63 -20.23 3.50
C ARG A 97 -12.45 -21.17 3.24
N PRO A 98 -12.65 -22.29 2.54
CA PRO A 98 -11.54 -23.09 2.02
C PRO A 98 -10.84 -22.35 0.87
N GLY A 99 -9.71 -22.86 0.41
CA GLY A 99 -9.03 -22.36 -0.80
C GLY A 99 -7.85 -21.41 -0.57
N LEU A 100 -7.74 -20.83 0.64
CA LEU A 100 -6.52 -20.17 1.11
C LEU A 100 -6.30 -20.49 2.58
N ASP A 101 -5.09 -20.92 2.94
CA ASP A 101 -4.78 -21.24 4.33
C ASP A 101 -4.83 -19.98 5.21
N LEU A 102 -5.02 -20.19 6.51
CA LEU A 102 -5.28 -19.09 7.43
C LEU A 102 -4.06 -18.15 7.59
N SER A 103 -2.83 -18.65 7.39
CA SER A 103 -1.62 -17.83 7.46
C SER A 103 -1.57 -16.87 6.27
N LEU A 104 -1.73 -17.37 5.04
CA LEU A 104 -1.80 -16.52 3.85
C LEU A 104 -3.01 -15.57 3.86
N ARG A 105 -4.14 -15.97 4.47
CA ARG A 105 -5.25 -15.05 4.74
C ARG A 105 -4.83 -13.89 5.65
N GLN A 106 -4.07 -14.16 6.70
CA GLN A 106 -3.55 -13.10 7.57
C GLN A 106 -2.51 -12.23 6.86
N VAL A 107 -1.67 -12.77 5.97
CA VAL A 107 -0.80 -11.97 5.08
C VAL A 107 -1.64 -10.97 4.27
N ALA A 108 -2.70 -11.45 3.60
CA ALA A 108 -3.60 -10.60 2.82
C ALA A 108 -4.27 -9.51 3.68
N THR A 109 -4.77 -9.89 4.86
CA THR A 109 -5.41 -8.95 5.80
C THR A 109 -4.44 -7.89 6.30
N VAL A 110 -3.24 -8.28 6.76
CA VAL A 110 -2.22 -7.34 7.25
C VAL A 110 -1.81 -6.38 6.16
N ALA A 111 -1.55 -6.89 4.95
CA ALA A 111 -1.22 -6.08 3.78
C ALA A 111 -2.31 -5.05 3.42
N ALA A 112 -3.59 -5.46 3.43
CA ALA A 112 -4.71 -4.57 3.16
C ALA A 112 -4.87 -3.47 4.24
N LEU A 113 -4.69 -3.83 5.52
CA LEU A 113 -4.74 -2.89 6.64
C LEU A 113 -3.56 -1.90 6.63
N MET A 114 -2.38 -2.34 6.21
CA MET A 114 -1.23 -1.45 5.97
C MET A 114 -1.52 -0.44 4.87
N ALA A 115 -2.16 -0.86 3.76
CA ALA A 115 -2.57 0.03 2.67
C ALA A 115 -3.62 1.07 3.10
N ASN A 116 -4.51 0.73 4.03
CA ASN A 116 -5.46 1.68 4.60
C ASN A 116 -4.77 2.79 5.42
N GLY A 117 -3.80 2.42 6.27
CA GLY A 117 -2.93 3.38 6.97
C GLY A 117 -3.53 4.12 8.17
N SER A 118 -4.81 3.91 8.53
CA SER A 118 -5.49 4.58 9.65
C SER A 118 -6.26 3.65 10.60
N VAL A 119 -5.99 2.34 10.54
CA VAL A 119 -6.68 1.28 11.31
C VAL A 119 -5.70 0.51 12.20
N GLN A 120 -4.87 1.25 12.95
CA GLN A 120 -3.78 0.70 13.76
C GLN A 120 -4.21 -0.38 14.77
N PRO A 121 -5.35 -0.28 15.48
CA PRO A 121 -5.81 -1.35 16.37
C PRO A 121 -6.08 -2.67 15.64
N GLN A 122 -6.70 -2.60 14.45
CA GLN A 122 -6.98 -3.76 13.61
C GLN A 122 -5.70 -4.32 13.01
N LEU A 123 -4.79 -3.45 12.56
CA LEU A 123 -3.48 -3.86 12.06
C LEU A 123 -2.69 -4.62 13.15
N LYS A 124 -2.64 -4.08 14.38
CA LYS A 124 -2.03 -4.76 15.53
C LYS A 124 -2.70 -6.11 15.81
N TYR A 125 -4.04 -6.16 15.80
CA TYR A 125 -4.80 -7.39 16.02
C TYR A 125 -4.46 -8.47 14.99
N HIS A 126 -4.40 -8.13 13.70
CA HIS A 126 -4.11 -9.10 12.65
C HIS A 126 -2.62 -9.44 12.50
N MET A 127 -1.70 -8.54 12.85
CA MET A 127 -0.27 -8.90 12.98
C MET A 127 -0.04 -9.86 14.16
N THR A 128 -0.72 -9.62 15.27
CA THR A 128 -0.76 -10.55 16.41
C THR A 128 -1.37 -11.89 15.99
N GLY A 129 -2.46 -11.84 15.22
CA GLY A 129 -3.15 -13.02 14.72
C GLY A 129 -2.36 -13.81 13.69
N TYR A 130 -1.56 -13.15 12.86
CA TYR A 130 -0.60 -13.79 11.96
C TYR A 130 0.35 -14.73 12.71
N LEU A 131 0.92 -14.24 13.82
CA LEU A 131 1.78 -15.05 14.68
C LEU A 131 1.01 -16.20 15.38
N ASN A 132 -0.26 -15.99 15.73
CA ASN A 132 -1.09 -17.04 16.35
C ASN A 132 -1.40 -18.20 15.39
N VAL A 133 -1.43 -17.94 14.08
CA VAL A 133 -1.75 -18.95 13.07
C VAL A 133 -0.49 -19.56 12.43
N GLY A 134 0.68 -19.34 13.04
CA GLY A 134 1.95 -19.97 12.67
C GLY A 134 2.83 -19.12 11.75
N GLY A 135 2.53 -17.84 11.56
CA GLY A 135 3.43 -16.91 10.87
C GLY A 135 4.65 -16.55 11.71
N GLU A 136 5.77 -16.28 11.06
CA GLU A 136 7.04 -15.98 11.73
C GLU A 136 7.22 -14.47 11.99
N PRO A 137 7.90 -14.07 13.09
CA PRO A 137 8.21 -12.66 13.36
C PRO A 137 8.94 -11.96 12.22
N ALA A 138 9.89 -12.65 11.56
CA ALA A 138 10.64 -12.12 10.43
C ALA A 138 9.73 -11.74 9.25
N GLU A 139 8.66 -12.50 9.00
CA GLU A 139 7.74 -12.26 7.89
C GLU A 139 6.90 -10.98 8.10
N LEU A 140 6.61 -10.61 9.35
CA LEU A 140 5.99 -9.30 9.66
C LEU A 140 6.91 -8.15 9.26
N VAL A 141 8.22 -8.29 9.51
CA VAL A 141 9.23 -7.30 9.15
C VAL A 141 9.38 -7.22 7.63
N GLU A 142 9.35 -8.36 6.93
CA GLU A 142 9.43 -8.41 5.47
C GLU A 142 8.21 -7.77 4.77
N MET A 143 7.01 -7.87 5.36
CA MET A 143 5.85 -7.11 4.85
C MET A 143 6.06 -5.59 4.94
N LEU A 144 6.87 -5.09 5.87
CA LEU A 144 7.23 -3.67 5.93
C LEU A 144 8.08 -3.25 4.72
N PHE A 145 9.03 -4.10 4.30
CA PHE A 145 9.83 -3.85 3.09
C PHE A 145 8.95 -3.81 1.84
N LEU A 146 8.04 -4.76 1.67
CA LEU A 146 7.10 -4.76 0.54
C LEU A 146 6.24 -3.49 0.53
N ALA A 147 5.78 -3.04 1.69
CA ALA A 147 5.02 -1.80 1.81
C ALA A 147 5.84 -0.57 1.40
N ILE A 148 7.16 -0.55 1.55
CA ILE A 148 7.99 0.57 1.07
C ILE A 148 7.90 0.70 -0.44
N ALA A 149 8.07 -0.40 -1.19
CA ALA A 149 8.01 -0.37 -2.65
C ALA A 149 6.60 -0.10 -3.18
N ILE A 150 5.56 -0.61 -2.51
CA ILE A 150 4.17 -0.53 -2.99
C ILE A 150 3.40 0.69 -2.46
N LEU A 151 3.62 1.06 -1.20
CA LEU A 151 2.84 2.08 -0.47
C LEU A 151 3.69 3.28 -0.03
N GLY A 152 5.02 3.15 -0.03
CA GLY A 152 5.97 4.16 0.41
C GLY A 152 6.41 4.00 1.87
N PHE A 153 7.54 4.62 2.21
CA PHE A 153 8.13 4.62 3.56
C PHE A 153 7.19 5.00 4.71
N PRO A 154 6.23 5.95 4.58
CA PRO A 154 5.34 6.31 5.68
C PRO A 154 4.60 5.13 6.31
N VAL A 155 4.20 4.15 5.50
CA VAL A 155 3.49 2.95 5.99
C VAL A 155 4.41 2.09 6.85
N ALA A 156 5.66 1.87 6.42
CA ALA A 156 6.65 1.12 7.20
C ALA A 156 7.05 1.86 8.49
N ILE A 157 7.22 3.18 8.43
CA ILE A 157 7.48 4.05 9.61
C ILE A 157 6.36 3.93 10.64
N ASN A 158 5.11 3.84 10.20
CA ASN A 158 3.98 3.66 11.12
C ASN A 158 3.95 2.24 11.70
N ALA A 159 4.10 1.23 10.84
CA ALA A 159 3.91 -0.16 11.20
C ALA A 159 5.04 -0.73 12.08
N VAL A 160 6.28 -0.22 11.99
CA VAL A 160 7.40 -0.71 12.80
C VAL A 160 7.14 -0.53 14.31
N GLY A 161 6.44 0.53 14.71
CA GLY A 161 6.05 0.73 16.11
C GLY A 161 5.08 -0.33 16.63
N ILE A 162 4.16 -0.78 15.77
CA ILE A 162 3.20 -1.84 16.09
C ILE A 162 3.91 -3.19 16.20
N VAL A 163 4.81 -3.51 15.26
CA VAL A 163 5.60 -4.75 15.31
C VAL A 163 6.44 -4.80 16.59
N ARG A 164 7.12 -3.70 16.94
CA ARG A 164 7.88 -3.58 18.20
C ARG A 164 7.03 -3.84 19.42
N GLU A 165 5.85 -3.23 19.47
CA GLU A 165 4.91 -3.41 20.58
C GLU A 165 4.48 -4.87 20.71
N ILE A 166 4.16 -5.54 19.59
CA ILE A 166 3.78 -6.96 19.57
C ILE A 166 4.93 -7.84 20.07
N PHE A 167 6.16 -7.61 19.58
CA PHE A 167 7.32 -8.41 19.98
C PHE A 167 7.60 -8.28 21.48
N ARG A 168 7.55 -7.04 22.00
CA ARG A 168 7.69 -6.77 23.42
C ARG A 168 6.60 -7.45 24.26
N GLU A 169 5.33 -7.32 23.86
CA GLU A 169 4.19 -7.94 24.57
C GLU A 169 4.27 -9.46 24.60
N ARG A 170 4.84 -10.07 23.57
CA ARG A 170 5.02 -11.52 23.45
C ARG A 170 6.35 -12.03 24.00
N GLY A 171 7.25 -11.14 24.45
CA GLY A 171 8.59 -11.52 24.88
C GLY A 171 9.44 -12.16 23.78
N LEU A 172 9.20 -11.77 22.52
CA LEU A 172 9.96 -12.27 21.37
C LEU A 172 11.30 -11.55 21.28
N VAL A 173 12.38 -12.33 21.27
CA VAL A 173 13.71 -11.84 20.87
C VAL A 173 13.77 -11.94 19.35
N PHE A 174 14.09 -10.83 18.70
CA PHE A 174 14.21 -10.75 17.25
C PHE A 174 15.56 -10.15 16.90
N ASP A 175 16.36 -10.95 16.19
CA ASP A 175 17.63 -10.49 15.63
C ASP A 175 17.38 -10.17 14.15
N PRO A 176 17.52 -8.89 13.73
CA PRO A 176 17.32 -8.54 12.33
C PRO A 176 18.36 -9.25 11.45
N PRO A 177 17.97 -9.74 10.26
CA PRO A 177 18.92 -10.33 9.32
C PRO A 177 20.07 -9.37 9.03
N GLU A 178 21.28 -9.92 8.93
CA GLU A 178 22.45 -9.15 8.53
C GLU A 178 22.23 -8.53 7.14
N PRO A 179 22.58 -7.24 6.96
CA PRO A 179 22.57 -6.58 5.67
C PRO A 179 23.30 -7.38 4.60
N ALA A 180 22.85 -7.23 3.34
CA ALA A 180 23.64 -7.70 2.21
C ALA A 180 25.08 -7.15 2.32
N SER A 181 26.05 -8.07 2.26
CA SER A 181 27.49 -7.78 2.44
C SER A 181 28.14 -7.17 1.19
N ASP A 182 27.39 -6.98 0.11
CA ASP A 182 27.88 -6.38 -1.12
C ASP A 182 28.01 -4.87 -0.99
N ASP A 183 28.79 -4.26 -1.89
CA ASP A 183 28.95 -2.81 -1.96
C ASP A 183 27.75 -2.11 -2.62
N GLY A 184 26.67 -2.84 -2.92
CA GLY A 184 25.44 -2.35 -3.54
C GLY A 184 25.52 -2.13 -5.06
N THR A 185 26.66 -2.38 -5.71
CA THR A 185 26.82 -2.15 -7.16
C THR A 185 26.07 -3.18 -8.01
N ALA A 186 25.80 -4.37 -7.46
CA ALA A 186 25.09 -5.46 -8.12
C ALA A 186 23.55 -5.35 -8.04
N ARG A 187 23.00 -4.29 -7.42
CA ARG A 187 21.54 -4.14 -7.23
C ARG A 187 20.77 -4.06 -8.55
N PHE A 188 21.33 -3.44 -9.59
CA PHE A 188 20.69 -3.38 -10.91
C PHE A 188 20.55 -4.79 -11.50
N GLN A 189 21.64 -5.57 -11.47
CA GLN A 189 21.64 -6.94 -11.99
C GLN A 189 20.67 -7.85 -11.23
N ARG A 190 20.65 -7.79 -9.89
CA ARG A 190 19.64 -8.49 -9.08
C ARG A 190 18.22 -8.07 -9.45
N GLY A 191 18.02 -6.78 -9.71
CA GLY A 191 16.73 -6.25 -10.16
C GLY A 191 16.28 -6.88 -11.48
N LEU A 192 17.18 -7.05 -12.44
CA LEU A 192 16.89 -7.73 -13.70
C LEU A 192 16.53 -9.21 -13.49
N GLU A 193 17.25 -9.92 -12.62
CA GLU A 193 16.94 -11.32 -12.28
C GLU A 193 15.53 -11.46 -11.69
N VAL A 194 15.18 -10.58 -10.74
CA VAL A 194 13.83 -10.56 -10.15
C VAL A 194 12.77 -10.17 -11.19
N LEU A 195 13.07 -9.26 -12.11
CA LEU A 195 12.16 -8.92 -13.21
C LEU A 195 11.91 -10.14 -14.11
N ASP A 196 12.96 -10.84 -14.54
CA ASP A 196 12.87 -12.06 -15.36
C ASP A 196 12.05 -13.16 -14.64
N GLU A 197 12.15 -13.25 -13.30
CA GLU A 197 11.33 -14.14 -12.49
C GLU A 197 9.85 -13.72 -12.45
N LEU A 198 9.56 -12.43 -12.34
CA LEU A 198 8.20 -11.94 -12.09
C LEU A 198 7.35 -11.72 -13.34
N MET A 199 7.94 -11.34 -14.47
CA MET A 199 7.18 -10.98 -15.67
C MET A 199 7.67 -11.70 -16.92
N VAL A 200 6.85 -11.63 -17.97
CA VAL A 200 7.13 -12.25 -19.28
C VAL A 200 7.96 -11.30 -20.16
N ASN A 201 7.67 -10.00 -20.13
CA ASN A 201 8.34 -8.99 -20.95
C ASN A 201 8.90 -7.83 -20.10
N PRO A 202 10.00 -8.05 -19.37
CA PRO A 202 10.61 -7.03 -18.53
C PRO A 202 11.18 -5.85 -19.32
N GLU A 203 11.56 -6.05 -20.58
CA GLU A 203 12.03 -4.99 -21.47
C GLU A 203 10.95 -3.92 -21.69
N ALA A 204 9.72 -4.33 -22.00
CA ALA A 204 8.61 -3.40 -22.24
C ALA A 204 8.26 -2.57 -21.00
N TYR A 205 8.33 -3.18 -19.82
CA TYR A 205 8.15 -2.47 -18.54
C TYR A 205 9.19 -1.37 -18.36
N MET A 206 10.47 -1.68 -18.61
CA MET A 206 11.55 -0.71 -18.45
C MET A 206 11.51 0.41 -19.50
N GLU A 207 11.21 0.08 -20.76
CA GLU A 207 11.14 1.04 -21.85
C GLU A 207 10.06 2.11 -21.61
N THR A 208 8.89 1.67 -21.12
CA THR A 208 7.77 2.56 -20.77
C THR A 208 8.19 3.64 -19.77
N LEU A 209 8.90 3.27 -18.72
CA LEU A 209 9.39 4.22 -17.71
C LEU A 209 10.55 5.07 -18.26
N HIS A 210 11.46 4.46 -19.01
CA HIS A 210 12.67 5.11 -19.50
C HIS A 210 12.33 6.29 -20.43
N GLY A 211 11.29 6.15 -21.27
CA GLY A 211 10.83 7.22 -22.16
C GLY A 211 10.39 8.50 -21.42
N THR A 212 9.97 8.39 -20.15
CA THR A 212 9.54 9.54 -19.33
C THR A 212 10.62 9.99 -18.35
N SER A 213 11.24 9.04 -17.63
CA SER A 213 12.34 9.30 -16.69
C SER A 213 13.27 8.08 -16.66
N PRO A 214 14.47 8.21 -17.27
CA PRO A 214 15.50 7.18 -17.19
C PRO A 214 15.86 6.79 -15.75
N GLU A 215 15.82 7.74 -14.83
CA GLU A 215 16.16 7.49 -13.43
C GLU A 215 15.06 6.75 -12.68
N LEU A 216 13.79 7.02 -12.98
CA LEU A 216 12.68 6.23 -12.44
C LEU A 216 12.75 4.78 -12.94
N ALA A 217 13.04 4.57 -14.23
CA ALA A 217 13.24 3.24 -14.78
C ALA A 217 14.38 2.52 -14.04
N ARG A 218 15.54 3.19 -13.89
CA ARG A 218 16.69 2.63 -13.18
C ARG A 218 16.36 2.33 -11.71
N TRP A 219 15.77 3.26 -10.95
CA TRP A 219 15.46 3.03 -9.54
C TRP A 219 14.39 1.97 -9.34
N SER A 220 13.47 1.81 -10.28
CA SER A 220 12.54 0.68 -10.25
C SER A 220 13.32 -0.64 -10.22
N VAL A 221 14.23 -0.83 -11.18
CA VAL A 221 15.10 -2.02 -11.23
C VAL A 221 15.98 -2.13 -9.98
N GLU A 222 16.72 -1.08 -9.63
CA GLU A 222 17.71 -1.11 -8.56
C GLU A 222 17.09 -1.27 -7.17
N PHE A 223 16.09 -0.45 -6.84
CA PHE A 223 15.54 -0.36 -5.50
C PHE A 223 14.33 -1.30 -5.33
N ALA A 224 13.29 -1.15 -6.17
CA ALA A 224 12.08 -1.94 -6.00
C ALA A 224 12.32 -3.43 -6.26
N PHE A 225 12.93 -3.78 -7.40
CA PHE A 225 13.21 -5.18 -7.72
C PHE A 225 14.47 -5.70 -7.02
N GLY A 226 15.58 -4.97 -7.11
CA GLY A 226 16.91 -5.43 -6.67
C GLY A 226 17.20 -5.35 -5.17
N GLU A 227 16.53 -4.46 -4.43
CA GLU A 227 16.72 -4.31 -2.97
C GLU A 227 15.49 -4.74 -2.15
N ILE A 228 14.27 -4.63 -2.69
CA ILE A 228 13.03 -4.94 -1.95
C ILE A 228 12.43 -6.29 -2.36
N PHE A 229 12.05 -6.49 -3.62
CA PHE A 229 11.37 -7.73 -4.03
C PHE A 229 12.29 -8.95 -4.08
N GLY A 230 13.60 -8.75 -4.26
CA GLY A 230 14.62 -9.82 -4.19
C GLY A 230 14.94 -10.34 -2.78
N ARG A 231 14.35 -9.77 -1.72
CA ARG A 231 14.59 -10.21 -0.33
C ARG A 231 14.01 -11.60 -0.05
N GLN A 232 14.74 -12.41 0.72
CA GLN A 232 14.47 -13.85 0.91
C GLN A 232 13.68 -14.20 2.19
N GLY A 233 13.04 -13.24 2.87
CA GLY A 233 12.34 -13.51 4.13
C GLY A 233 10.83 -13.77 4.03
N LEU A 234 10.24 -13.68 2.83
CA LEU A 234 8.90 -14.17 2.51
C LEU A 234 8.98 -15.12 1.33
N ASN A 235 8.27 -16.25 1.39
CA ASN A 235 8.17 -17.14 0.24
C ASN A 235 7.41 -16.46 -0.92
N ALA A 236 7.60 -16.97 -2.15
CA ALA A 236 7.07 -16.34 -3.36
C ALA A 236 5.54 -16.15 -3.34
N LYS A 237 4.78 -17.13 -2.82
CA LYS A 237 3.31 -17.06 -2.71
C LYS A 237 2.88 -15.97 -1.73
N ALA A 238 3.45 -15.96 -0.51
CA ALA A 238 3.14 -14.97 0.51
C ALA A 238 3.50 -13.55 0.06
N ARG A 239 4.65 -13.39 -0.62
CA ARG A 239 5.09 -12.13 -1.21
C ARG A 239 4.05 -11.59 -2.20
N GLN A 240 3.59 -12.42 -3.15
CA GLN A 240 2.61 -11.98 -4.15
C GLN A 240 1.24 -11.70 -3.52
N ILE A 241 0.78 -12.53 -2.57
CA ILE A 241 -0.47 -12.26 -1.85
C ILE A 241 -0.41 -10.92 -1.10
N ALA A 242 0.70 -10.62 -0.44
CA ALA A 242 0.88 -9.33 0.24
C ALA A 242 0.80 -8.17 -0.77
N ILE A 243 1.54 -8.23 -1.88
CA ILE A 243 1.57 -7.16 -2.88
C ILE A 243 0.20 -6.97 -3.54
N ILE A 244 -0.43 -8.06 -4.00
CA ILE A 244 -1.77 -8.05 -4.59
C ILE A 244 -2.78 -7.42 -3.62
N SER A 245 -2.71 -7.77 -2.33
CA SER A 245 -3.63 -7.25 -1.32
C SER A 245 -3.39 -5.77 -1.02
N MET A 246 -2.13 -5.31 -0.98
CA MET A 246 -1.81 -3.88 -0.86
C MET A 246 -2.34 -3.07 -2.06
N LEU A 247 -2.11 -3.56 -3.28
CA LEU A 247 -2.53 -2.89 -4.52
C LEU A 247 -4.05 -2.90 -4.68
N GLY A 248 -4.70 -4.03 -4.39
CA GLY A 248 -6.15 -4.17 -4.40
C GLY A 248 -6.81 -3.26 -3.36
N ALA A 249 -6.25 -3.18 -2.15
CA ALA A 249 -6.76 -2.28 -1.11
C ALA A 249 -6.60 -0.79 -1.47
N ALA A 250 -5.48 -0.42 -2.11
CA ALA A 250 -5.26 0.96 -2.58
C ALA A 250 -6.23 1.35 -3.71
N GLY A 251 -6.62 0.40 -4.56
CA GLY A 251 -7.75 0.53 -5.50
C GLY A 251 -7.53 1.39 -6.75
N ASN A 252 -6.34 2.00 -6.92
CA ASN A 252 -6.07 2.94 -8.02
C ASN A 252 -4.77 2.65 -8.79
N ARG A 253 -4.28 1.40 -8.75
CA ARG A 253 -3.02 0.96 -9.37
C ARG A 253 -3.24 -0.30 -10.22
N ASN A 254 -4.19 -0.21 -11.13
CA ASN A 254 -4.75 -1.38 -11.83
C ASN A 254 -3.71 -2.14 -12.66
N ASP A 255 -2.79 -1.44 -13.32
CA ASP A 255 -1.75 -2.10 -14.14
C ASP A 255 -0.72 -2.83 -13.31
N LEU A 256 -0.33 -2.25 -12.17
CA LEU A 256 0.58 -2.90 -11.24
C LEU A 256 -0.11 -4.08 -10.53
N LEU A 257 -1.40 -3.95 -10.19
CA LEU A 257 -2.18 -5.06 -9.64
C LEU A 257 -2.27 -6.22 -10.65
N ARG A 258 -2.51 -5.93 -11.93
CA ARG A 258 -2.52 -6.92 -13.00
C ARG A 258 -1.19 -7.65 -13.10
N LEU A 259 -0.08 -6.90 -13.18
CA LEU A 259 1.27 -7.43 -13.22
C LEU A 259 1.53 -8.40 -12.06
N HIS A 260 1.14 -8.03 -10.83
CA HIS A 260 1.37 -8.88 -9.67
C HIS A 260 0.40 -10.08 -9.58
N ILE A 261 -0.79 -10.01 -10.15
CA ILE A 261 -1.66 -11.18 -10.31
C ILE A 261 -1.02 -12.18 -11.29
N GLU A 262 -0.51 -11.71 -12.43
CA GLU A 262 0.22 -12.54 -13.41
C GLU A 262 1.48 -13.16 -12.78
N ALA A 263 2.27 -12.35 -12.06
CA ALA A 263 3.44 -12.82 -11.32
C ALA A 263 3.07 -13.83 -10.22
N GLY A 264 1.93 -13.64 -9.57
CA GLY A 264 1.35 -14.58 -8.61
C GLY A 264 1.07 -15.95 -9.22
N VAL A 265 0.41 -15.96 -10.39
CA VAL A 265 0.13 -17.20 -11.15
C VAL A 265 1.44 -17.87 -11.57
N LYS A 266 2.41 -17.11 -12.09
CA LYS A 266 3.75 -17.61 -12.46
C LYS A 266 4.49 -18.20 -11.25
N ALA A 267 4.32 -17.62 -10.07
CA ALA A 267 4.85 -18.12 -8.80
C ALA A 267 4.07 -19.31 -8.21
N GLY A 268 3.05 -19.83 -8.92
CA GLY A 268 2.29 -21.02 -8.55
C GLY A 268 1.07 -20.76 -7.66
N LEU A 269 0.60 -19.50 -7.53
CA LEU A 269 -0.72 -19.23 -6.95
C LEU A 269 -1.81 -19.67 -7.92
N SER A 270 -2.76 -20.44 -7.41
CA SER A 270 -3.98 -20.78 -8.14
C SER A 270 -4.91 -19.55 -8.25
N PRO A 271 -5.77 -19.49 -9.29
CA PRO A 271 -6.84 -18.50 -9.35
C PRO A 271 -7.73 -18.49 -8.10
N THR A 272 -7.92 -19.65 -7.47
CA THR A 272 -8.65 -19.78 -6.20
C THR A 272 -7.92 -19.09 -5.05
N GLU A 273 -6.62 -19.31 -4.85
CA GLU A 273 -5.84 -18.64 -3.79
C GLU A 273 -5.88 -17.11 -3.95
N ILE A 274 -5.74 -16.60 -5.18
CA ILE A 274 -5.82 -15.16 -5.48
C ILE A 274 -7.22 -14.62 -5.20
N THR A 275 -8.26 -15.31 -5.69
CA THR A 275 -9.67 -14.94 -5.44
C THR A 275 -9.95 -14.85 -3.94
N GLU A 276 -9.48 -15.83 -3.17
CA GLU A 276 -9.67 -15.89 -1.72
C GLU A 276 -8.92 -14.78 -0.97
N ALA A 277 -7.74 -14.36 -1.46
CA ALA A 277 -7.06 -13.16 -0.97
C ALA A 277 -7.84 -11.87 -1.29
N LEU A 278 -8.37 -11.74 -2.50
CA LEU A 278 -9.14 -10.56 -2.92
C LEU A 278 -10.48 -10.41 -2.18
N MET A 279 -11.13 -11.50 -1.79
CA MET A 279 -12.34 -11.43 -0.97
C MET A 279 -12.10 -10.78 0.40
N GLN A 280 -10.90 -10.92 0.98
CA GLN A 280 -10.54 -10.25 2.25
C GLN A 280 -10.74 -8.74 2.15
N LEU A 281 -10.49 -8.17 0.96
CA LEU A 281 -10.60 -6.74 0.72
C LEU A 281 -12.03 -6.22 0.91
N ALA A 282 -13.06 -7.06 0.71
CA ALA A 282 -14.45 -6.64 0.95
C ALA A 282 -14.68 -6.23 2.42
N ILE A 283 -13.94 -6.85 3.35
CA ILE A 283 -13.98 -6.54 4.79
C ILE A 283 -13.04 -5.39 5.13
N TYR A 284 -11.79 -5.46 4.69
CA TYR A 284 -10.72 -4.58 5.19
C TYR A 284 -10.43 -3.34 4.34
N ALA A 285 -10.91 -3.31 3.09
CA ALA A 285 -10.78 -2.18 2.16
C ALA A 285 -12.14 -1.73 1.55
N GLY A 286 -13.21 -2.48 1.81
CA GLY A 286 -14.56 -2.22 1.29
C GLY A 286 -14.85 -2.90 -0.05
N PHE A 287 -16.14 -3.12 -0.31
CA PHE A 287 -16.63 -3.79 -1.53
C PHE A 287 -16.15 -3.14 -2.84
N PRO A 288 -16.12 -1.80 -3.02
CA PRO A 288 -15.66 -1.20 -4.29
C PRO A 288 -14.23 -1.59 -4.65
N SER A 289 -13.30 -1.55 -3.69
CA SER A 289 -11.91 -1.95 -3.90
C SER A 289 -11.80 -3.44 -4.24
N ALA A 290 -12.56 -4.29 -3.55
CA ALA A 290 -12.62 -5.72 -3.84
C ALA A 290 -13.15 -5.99 -5.26
N LEU A 291 -14.26 -5.36 -5.66
CA LEU A 291 -14.86 -5.54 -6.99
C LEU A 291 -13.95 -5.06 -8.11
N ASN A 292 -13.25 -3.93 -7.94
CA ASN A 292 -12.24 -3.48 -8.90
C ASN A 292 -11.12 -4.53 -9.05
N ALA A 293 -10.60 -5.06 -7.93
CA ALA A 293 -9.57 -6.09 -7.96
C ALA A 293 -10.06 -7.39 -8.62
N PHE A 294 -11.30 -7.81 -8.36
CA PHE A 294 -11.92 -8.96 -9.03
C PHE A 294 -12.06 -8.77 -10.53
N GLY A 295 -12.44 -7.58 -10.99
CA GLY A 295 -12.51 -7.28 -12.42
C GLY A 295 -11.15 -7.47 -13.11
N ILE A 296 -10.07 -7.03 -12.47
CA ILE A 296 -8.71 -7.18 -12.98
C ILE A 296 -8.27 -8.64 -12.95
N ALA A 297 -8.51 -9.36 -11.85
CA ALA A 297 -8.18 -10.78 -11.74
C ALA A 297 -8.92 -11.62 -12.78
N ASN A 298 -10.23 -11.37 -12.98
CA ASN A 298 -11.02 -12.03 -14.00
C ASN A 298 -10.46 -11.79 -15.40
N ALA A 299 -10.03 -10.56 -15.70
CA ALA A 299 -9.40 -10.25 -16.99
C ALA A 299 -8.11 -11.05 -17.21
N VAL A 300 -7.28 -11.24 -16.16
CA VAL A 300 -6.08 -12.08 -16.24
C VAL A 300 -6.43 -13.55 -16.43
N PHE A 301 -7.40 -14.08 -15.68
CA PHE A 301 -7.75 -15.50 -15.73
C PHE A 301 -8.47 -15.92 -17.02
N THR A 302 -9.20 -15.01 -17.66
CA THR A 302 -10.02 -15.29 -18.86
C THR A 302 -9.33 -14.95 -20.17
N LYS A 303 -8.23 -14.19 -20.14
CA LYS A 303 -7.43 -13.86 -21.33
C LYS A 303 -5.98 -14.28 -21.15
N PRO A 304 -5.62 -15.55 -21.41
CA PRO A 304 -4.23 -15.98 -21.34
C PRO A 304 -3.33 -15.38 -22.46
N ASP A 305 -3.88 -14.96 -23.61
CA ASP A 305 -3.09 -14.74 -24.84
C ASP A 305 -3.57 -13.57 -25.73
N GLN A 306 -3.43 -12.31 -25.30
CA GLN A 306 -3.56 -11.16 -26.22
C GLN A 306 -2.28 -10.32 -26.37
N GLN A 307 -1.22 -10.61 -25.62
CA GLN A 307 0.08 -9.96 -25.85
C GLN A 307 0.84 -10.52 -27.07
N GLU A 308 0.44 -11.68 -27.62
CA GLU A 308 1.08 -12.26 -28.82
C GLU A 308 0.61 -11.66 -30.16
N ARG A 309 -0.48 -10.87 -30.21
CA ARG A 309 -1.11 -10.48 -31.49
C ARG A 309 -0.87 -9.04 -31.96
N ASP A 310 -0.37 -8.16 -31.11
CA ASP A 310 -0.10 -6.76 -31.49
C ASP A 310 1.40 -6.48 -31.72
N GLY A 311 2.24 -7.53 -31.75
CA GLY A 311 3.70 -7.46 -31.92
C GLY A 311 4.23 -7.72 -33.33
N GLU A 312 3.38 -8.07 -34.31
CA GLU A 312 3.79 -8.15 -35.73
C GLU A 312 3.63 -6.79 -36.41
N GLY A 313 4.33 -5.79 -35.87
CA GLY A 313 4.67 -4.57 -36.58
C GLY A 313 6.06 -4.74 -37.17
N ASP A 314 6.13 -4.91 -38.50
CA ASP A 314 7.36 -4.95 -39.27
C ASP A 314 8.16 -3.66 -39.01
N GLY A 315 9.27 -3.79 -38.29
CA GLY A 315 10.02 -2.67 -37.73
C GLY A 315 11.46 -3.07 -37.41
N ASP A 316 12.29 -3.09 -38.45
CA ASP A 316 13.74 -3.04 -38.33
C ASP A 316 14.14 -1.72 -37.63
N GLY A 317 14.29 -1.78 -36.32
CA GLY A 317 14.62 -0.65 -35.46
C GLY A 317 15.33 -1.14 -34.20
N ALA A 318 16.66 -1.27 -34.27
CA ALA A 318 17.60 -1.32 -33.15
C ALA A 318 17.10 -1.94 -31.82
N ARG A 319 17.09 -3.27 -31.74
CA ARG A 319 16.90 -4.06 -30.50
C ARG A 319 18.12 -3.97 -29.55
N GLY A 320 18.52 -2.75 -29.17
CA GLY A 320 19.69 -2.50 -28.35
C GLY A 320 19.57 -1.21 -27.54
N GLY A 321 18.69 -1.20 -26.53
CA GLY A 321 18.42 0.01 -25.73
C GLY A 321 18.77 -0.08 -24.24
N VAL A 322 18.43 -1.19 -23.57
CA VAL A 322 18.52 -1.27 -22.09
C VAL A 322 19.58 -2.26 -21.58
N ARG A 323 19.85 -3.35 -22.33
CA ARG A 323 20.88 -4.35 -21.98
C ARG A 323 22.28 -4.02 -22.54
N GLY A 324 22.43 -2.93 -23.31
CA GLY A 324 23.59 -2.67 -24.18
C GLY A 324 24.88 -2.18 -23.50
N ASN A 325 24.80 -1.71 -22.26
CA ASN A 325 25.96 -1.44 -21.40
C ASN A 325 25.65 -2.02 -20.02
N ALA A 326 26.62 -2.67 -19.37
CA ALA A 326 26.48 -3.08 -17.98
C ALA A 326 26.29 -1.83 -17.11
N ILE A 327 25.04 -1.50 -16.77
CA ILE A 327 24.72 -0.42 -15.86
C ILE A 327 25.20 -0.88 -14.48
N VAL A 328 26.35 -0.35 -14.05
CA VAL A 328 26.88 -0.58 -12.71
C VAL A 328 26.26 0.47 -11.80
N SER A 329 25.53 0.02 -10.78
CA SER A 329 24.96 0.93 -9.77
C SER A 329 26.08 1.61 -8.98
N GLU A 330 25.80 2.80 -8.49
CA GLU A 330 26.71 3.47 -7.57
C GLU A 330 26.86 2.68 -6.26
N THR A 331 28.07 2.72 -5.69
CA THR A 331 28.35 2.06 -4.41
C THR A 331 27.45 2.58 -3.30
N ARG A 332 27.16 1.70 -2.35
CA ARG A 332 26.43 1.98 -1.13
C ARG A 332 27.07 3.13 -0.35
N ALA A 333 28.40 3.12 -0.23
CA ALA A 333 29.14 4.13 0.51
C ALA A 333 28.89 5.54 -0.05
N ALA A 334 28.96 5.72 -1.37
CA ALA A 334 28.74 7.01 -2.01
C ALA A 334 27.28 7.49 -1.87
N ARG A 335 26.29 6.60 -2.08
CA ARG A 335 24.87 6.91 -1.86
C ARG A 335 24.60 7.31 -0.42
N ARG A 336 25.19 6.59 0.54
CA ARG A 336 25.04 6.85 1.97
C ARG A 336 25.65 8.17 2.39
N GLU A 337 26.88 8.48 1.96
CA GLU A 337 27.56 9.75 2.25
C GLU A 337 26.71 10.94 1.78
N ARG A 338 26.27 10.90 0.52
CA ARG A 338 25.41 11.93 -0.06
C ARG A 338 24.06 12.03 0.67
N GLY A 339 23.47 10.89 1.04
CA GLY A 339 22.22 10.83 1.80
C GLY A 339 22.33 11.46 3.18
N LEU A 340 23.38 11.14 3.94
CA LEU A 340 23.64 11.73 5.25
C LEU A 340 23.87 13.24 5.17
N ALA A 341 24.63 13.70 4.17
CA ALA A 341 24.82 15.14 3.94
C ALA A 341 23.50 15.86 3.64
N THR A 342 22.62 15.24 2.83
CA THR A 342 21.32 15.80 2.47
C THR A 342 20.38 15.83 3.69
N LEU A 343 20.30 14.73 4.45
CA LEU A 343 19.50 14.66 5.67
C LEU A 343 19.96 15.69 6.71
N ALA A 344 21.27 15.84 6.92
CA ALA A 344 21.82 16.81 7.86
C ALA A 344 21.46 18.27 7.49
N LYS A 345 21.38 18.57 6.19
CA LYS A 345 21.05 19.91 5.69
C LYS A 345 19.59 20.31 5.90
N THR A 346 18.64 19.37 5.79
CA THR A 346 17.20 19.70 5.87
C THR A 346 16.55 19.19 7.16
N SER A 347 16.53 17.88 7.34
CA SER A 347 15.75 17.21 8.39
C SER A 347 16.50 17.05 9.71
N ALA A 348 17.83 17.10 9.66
CA ALA A 348 18.75 17.03 10.79
C ALA A 348 18.35 15.96 11.83
N GLN A 349 18.31 16.31 13.12
CA GLN A 349 18.00 15.38 14.21
C GLN A 349 16.62 14.72 14.08
N ALA A 350 15.62 15.41 13.52
CA ALA A 350 14.29 14.84 13.34
C ALA A 350 14.31 13.68 12.33
N GLY A 351 15.03 13.86 11.22
CA GLY A 351 15.26 12.78 10.24
C GLY A 351 16.08 11.64 10.83
N ALA A 352 17.17 11.95 11.54
CA ALA A 352 18.02 10.94 12.18
C ALA A 352 17.23 10.08 13.18
N THR A 353 16.34 10.69 13.97
CA THR A 353 15.48 9.98 14.92
C THR A 353 14.57 8.96 14.23
N VAL A 354 14.04 9.28 13.04
CA VAL A 354 13.23 8.32 12.26
C VAL A 354 14.10 7.18 11.76
N VAL A 355 15.29 7.47 11.23
CA VAL A 355 16.23 6.44 10.75
C VAL A 355 16.63 5.50 11.88
N ASP A 356 17.00 6.05 13.04
CA ASP A 356 17.43 5.27 14.20
C ASP A 356 16.29 4.45 14.82
N SER A 357 15.03 4.86 14.61
CA SER A 357 13.86 4.12 15.08
C SER A 357 13.68 2.75 14.41
N PHE A 358 14.52 2.37 13.45
CA PHE A 358 14.51 1.05 12.83
C PHE A 358 15.67 0.15 13.28
N ASN A 359 16.66 0.67 14.02
CA ASN A 359 17.92 -0.06 14.30
C ASN A 359 17.71 -1.39 15.03
N ASP A 360 16.66 -1.51 15.84
CA ASP A 360 16.36 -2.70 16.63
C ASP A 360 15.59 -3.79 15.87
N LEU A 361 14.91 -3.45 14.77
CA LEU A 361 14.01 -4.37 14.05
C LEU A 361 14.28 -4.49 12.56
N ALA A 362 14.64 -3.41 11.90
CA ALA A 362 14.78 -3.38 10.45
C ALA A 362 15.81 -2.30 10.03
N PRO A 363 17.08 -2.41 10.44
CA PRO A 363 18.12 -1.40 10.15
C PRO A 363 18.25 -1.10 8.64
N ASP A 364 17.96 -2.09 7.80
CA ASP A 364 17.87 -1.97 6.34
C ASP A 364 16.85 -0.92 5.86
N ILE A 365 15.75 -0.67 6.57
CA ILE A 365 14.80 0.40 6.25
C ILE A 365 15.43 1.76 6.53
N GLY A 366 16.07 1.93 7.69
CA GLY A 366 16.81 3.15 8.02
C GLY A 366 17.91 3.43 6.99
N ARG A 367 18.64 2.39 6.57
CA ARG A 367 19.59 2.45 5.47
C ARG A 367 18.94 2.93 4.17
N ALA A 368 17.82 2.32 3.77
CA ALA A 368 17.10 2.68 2.55
C ALA A 368 16.60 4.13 2.56
N ILE A 369 16.14 4.65 3.69
CA ILE A 369 15.79 6.08 3.83
C ILE A 369 17.00 6.96 3.50
N ILE A 370 18.16 6.66 4.08
CA ILE A 370 19.38 7.42 3.82
C ILE A 370 19.83 7.31 2.37
N GLU A 371 20.00 6.09 1.86
CA GLU A 371 20.63 5.85 0.57
C GLU A 371 19.71 6.15 -0.61
N HIS A 372 18.44 5.74 -0.53
CA HIS A 372 17.49 5.92 -1.62
C HIS A 372 16.74 7.24 -1.51
N SER A 373 16.07 7.52 -0.38
CA SER A 373 15.26 8.74 -0.27
C SER A 373 16.15 9.99 -0.24
N TYR A 374 17.12 10.08 0.67
CA TYR A 374 17.99 11.25 0.74
C TYR A 374 19.11 11.21 -0.31
N GLY A 375 19.73 10.06 -0.49
CA GLY A 375 20.89 9.87 -1.37
C GLY A 375 20.54 9.91 -2.85
N ASP A 376 19.51 9.20 -3.30
CA ASP A 376 19.17 9.12 -4.72
C ASP A 376 18.14 10.18 -5.15
N ILE A 377 17.15 10.53 -4.30
CA ILE A 377 16.02 11.39 -4.69
C ILE A 377 16.18 12.84 -4.23
N PHE A 378 16.30 13.10 -2.93
CA PHE A 378 16.30 14.47 -2.40
C PHE A 378 17.59 15.24 -2.68
N SER A 379 18.72 14.54 -2.87
CA SER A 379 20.00 15.16 -3.21
C SER A 379 20.06 15.74 -4.63
N ARG A 380 19.09 15.42 -5.48
CA ARG A 380 19.12 15.77 -6.91
C ARG A 380 19.10 17.28 -7.14
N ALA A 381 19.71 17.68 -8.25
CA ALA A 381 19.51 19.01 -8.81
C ALA A 381 18.09 19.15 -9.42
N GLY A 382 17.71 20.38 -9.77
CA GLY A 382 16.46 20.69 -10.50
C GLY A 382 15.38 21.35 -9.64
N LEU A 383 15.21 20.94 -8.38
CA LEU A 383 14.39 21.65 -7.39
C LEU A 383 15.24 22.07 -6.21
N ASP A 384 15.04 23.29 -5.74
CA ASP A 384 15.66 23.77 -4.50
C ASP A 384 15.07 23.06 -3.27
N ALA A 385 15.71 23.23 -2.12
CA ALA A 385 15.34 22.54 -0.90
C ALA A 385 13.95 22.96 -0.37
N ILE A 386 13.57 24.23 -0.49
CA ILE A 386 12.26 24.71 -0.04
C ILE A 386 11.17 24.02 -0.88
N THR A 387 11.31 24.08 -2.20
CA THR A 387 10.34 23.50 -3.14
C THR A 387 10.20 21.99 -2.94
N ARG A 388 11.30 21.27 -2.69
CA ARG A 388 11.25 19.82 -2.39
C ARG A 388 10.49 19.50 -1.11
N GLU A 389 10.77 20.23 -0.03
CA GLU A 389 10.15 19.97 1.26
C GLU A 389 8.67 20.38 1.27
N LEU A 390 8.29 21.46 0.56
CA LEU A 390 6.88 21.82 0.34
C LEU A 390 6.16 20.76 -0.50
N ALA A 391 6.79 20.23 -1.55
CA ALA A 391 6.21 19.13 -2.34
C ALA A 391 6.00 17.86 -1.48
N ALA A 392 6.95 17.53 -0.59
CA ALA A 392 6.81 16.43 0.35
C ALA A 392 5.66 16.66 1.34
N CYS A 393 5.55 17.86 1.91
CA CYS A 393 4.43 18.26 2.78
C CYS A 393 3.09 18.08 2.06
N SER A 394 2.98 18.60 0.83
CA SER A 394 1.77 18.48 0.01
C SER A 394 1.39 17.02 -0.26
N ALA A 395 2.35 16.19 -0.66
CA ALA A 395 2.10 14.76 -0.93
C ALA A 395 1.62 14.00 0.31
N LEU A 396 2.24 14.25 1.48
CA LEU A 396 1.88 13.58 2.74
C LEU A 396 0.53 14.04 3.29
N ALA A 397 0.22 15.33 3.17
CA ALA A 397 -1.09 15.90 3.48
C ALA A 397 -2.16 15.37 2.54
N ALA A 398 -1.82 15.19 1.25
CA ALA A 398 -2.73 14.63 0.28
C ALA A 398 -3.09 13.19 0.62
N VAL A 399 -2.14 12.34 1.04
CA VAL A 399 -2.49 10.99 1.52
C VAL A 399 -3.41 11.08 2.75
N GLY A 400 -3.06 11.91 3.74
CA GLY A 400 -3.94 12.25 4.86
C GLY A 400 -4.33 11.06 5.74
N SER A 401 -3.38 10.19 6.07
CA SER A 401 -3.60 9.02 6.93
C SER A 401 -2.74 9.07 8.19
N LYS A 402 -3.06 8.23 9.18
CA LYS A 402 -2.26 8.14 10.42
C LYS A 402 -0.79 7.78 10.12
N ALA A 403 -0.54 7.05 9.03
CA ALA A 403 0.80 6.70 8.60
C ALA A 403 1.64 7.89 8.11
N THR A 404 1.02 8.99 7.64
CA THR A 404 1.76 10.15 7.12
C THR A 404 2.04 11.24 8.14
N GLU A 405 1.45 11.19 9.35
CA GLU A 405 1.64 12.23 10.37
C GLU A 405 3.11 12.41 10.80
N THR A 406 3.83 11.30 11.06
CA THR A 406 5.24 11.37 11.49
C THR A 406 6.14 11.92 10.38
N PRO A 407 6.08 11.39 9.14
CA PRO A 407 6.81 11.99 8.02
C PRO A 407 6.43 13.46 7.77
N LEU A 408 5.15 13.83 7.84
CA LEU A 408 4.72 15.21 7.61
C LEU A 408 5.37 16.15 8.61
N ARG A 409 5.46 15.74 9.88
CA ARG A 409 6.15 16.51 10.94
C ARG A 409 7.64 16.75 10.62
N VAL A 410 8.31 15.73 10.09
CA VAL A 410 9.71 15.81 9.66
C VAL A 410 9.85 16.80 8.51
N HIS A 411 9.01 16.67 7.48
CA HIS A 411 9.08 17.53 6.29
C HIS A 411 8.63 18.98 6.55
N VAL A 412 7.69 19.23 7.46
CA VAL A 412 7.37 20.60 7.93
C VAL A 412 8.60 21.23 8.58
N ASN A 413 9.29 20.52 9.48
CA ASN A 413 10.52 21.03 10.07
C ASN A 413 11.63 21.22 9.04
N ALA A 414 11.77 20.28 8.11
CA ALA A 414 12.77 20.33 7.07
C ALA A 414 12.55 21.53 6.13
N ALA A 415 11.30 21.84 5.77
CA ALA A 415 10.94 23.05 5.03
C ALA A 415 11.36 24.32 5.79
N LEU A 416 11.04 24.41 7.10
CA LEU A 416 11.47 25.53 7.95
C LEU A 416 12.99 25.63 8.10
N THR A 417 13.72 24.51 8.05
CA THR A 417 15.20 24.48 8.05
C THR A 417 15.76 24.94 6.72
N ALA A 418 15.12 24.55 5.61
CA ALA A 418 15.48 24.97 4.26
C ALA A 418 15.21 26.46 4.00
N GLY A 419 14.39 27.11 4.83
CA GLY A 419 14.09 28.54 4.78
C GLY A 419 12.65 28.88 4.41
N ALA A 420 11.76 27.89 4.28
CA ALA A 420 10.34 28.13 4.08
C ALA A 420 9.75 28.89 5.28
N THR A 421 8.86 29.82 4.99
CA THR A 421 8.05 30.51 6.00
C THR A 421 6.89 29.62 6.44
N PRO A 422 6.37 29.81 7.67
CA PRO A 422 5.12 29.16 8.08
C PRO A 422 3.96 29.45 7.12
N ALA A 423 3.91 30.65 6.51
CA ALA A 423 2.89 31.02 5.54
C ALA A 423 2.98 30.18 4.26
N GLU A 424 4.17 29.95 3.70
CA GLU A 424 4.34 29.09 2.52
C GLU A 424 3.92 27.64 2.79
N ILE A 425 4.20 27.13 3.99
CA ILE A 425 3.76 25.79 4.41
C ILE A 425 2.23 25.74 4.53
N VAL A 426 1.62 26.75 5.17
CA VAL A 426 0.15 26.84 5.28
C VAL A 426 -0.50 26.92 3.91
N GLU A 427 -0.04 27.79 3.01
CA GLU A 427 -0.59 27.89 1.66
C GLU A 427 -0.44 26.57 0.89
N THR A 428 0.70 25.89 1.04
CA THR A 428 0.93 24.56 0.45
C THR A 428 -0.11 23.54 0.93
N LEU A 429 -0.40 23.50 2.23
CA LEU A 429 -1.38 22.59 2.82
C LEU A 429 -2.82 22.99 2.47
N LEU A 430 -3.15 24.29 2.41
CA LEU A 430 -4.45 24.78 1.95
C LEU A 430 -4.71 24.40 0.50
N ASN A 431 -3.67 24.40 -0.35
CA ASN A 431 -3.80 24.05 -1.76
C ASN A 431 -4.20 22.58 -1.98
N VAL A 432 -4.07 21.72 -0.97
CA VAL A 432 -4.53 20.32 -1.00
C VAL A 432 -6.06 20.20 -0.84
N LEU A 433 -6.71 21.24 -0.29
CA LEU A 433 -8.14 21.25 0.05
C LEU A 433 -9.06 20.83 -1.11
N PRO A 434 -8.91 21.34 -2.36
CA PRO A 434 -9.81 20.98 -3.46
C PRO A 434 -9.72 19.51 -3.87
N TYR A 435 -8.61 18.84 -3.56
CA TYR A 435 -8.32 17.48 -4.03
C TYR A 435 -8.63 16.42 -2.97
N ARG A 436 -8.55 16.76 -1.69
CA ARG A 436 -8.63 15.79 -0.57
C ARG A 436 -9.60 16.19 0.54
N GLY A 437 -10.20 17.38 0.46
CA GLY A 437 -11.23 17.84 1.37
C GLY A 437 -10.70 18.33 2.72
N TYR A 438 -11.62 18.88 3.51
CA TYR A 438 -11.32 19.54 4.79
C TYR A 438 -10.66 18.62 5.83
N PRO A 439 -11.13 17.39 6.11
CA PRO A 439 -10.58 16.59 7.21
C PRO A 439 -9.08 16.29 7.07
N ALA A 440 -8.61 15.98 5.86
CA ALA A 440 -7.19 15.72 5.62
C ALA A 440 -6.34 16.98 5.81
N VAL A 441 -6.83 18.13 5.31
CA VAL A 441 -6.14 19.42 5.46
C VAL A 441 -6.12 19.86 6.91
N GLU A 442 -7.24 19.81 7.63
CA GLU A 442 -7.32 20.16 9.05
C GLU A 442 -6.32 19.36 9.90
N GLU A 443 -6.22 18.06 9.66
CA GLU A 443 -5.24 17.22 10.35
C GLU A 443 -3.79 17.61 10.00
N SER A 444 -3.49 17.86 8.73
CA SER A 444 -2.17 18.34 8.31
C SER A 444 -1.81 19.71 8.92
N MET A 445 -2.79 20.61 9.05
CA MET A 445 -2.65 21.92 9.69
C MET A 445 -2.37 21.78 11.17
N ARG A 446 -3.05 20.84 11.84
CA ARG A 446 -2.79 20.51 13.25
C ARG A 446 -1.35 20.07 13.45
N VAL A 447 -0.85 19.17 12.61
CA VAL A 447 0.56 18.71 12.64
C VAL A 447 1.52 19.86 12.41
N ALA A 448 1.29 20.71 11.40
CA ALA A 448 2.16 21.85 11.11
C ALA A 448 2.17 22.89 12.24
N GLY A 449 0.99 23.23 12.79
CA GLY A 449 0.85 24.17 13.89
C GLY A 449 1.53 23.72 15.19
N GLU A 450 1.61 22.41 15.45
CA GLU A 450 2.43 21.88 16.54
C GLU A 450 3.92 22.17 16.35
N GLU A 451 4.43 22.01 15.13
CA GLU A 451 5.85 22.25 14.84
C GLU A 451 6.21 23.73 14.82
N PHE A 452 5.32 24.59 14.33
CA PHE A 452 5.51 26.04 14.40
C PHE A 452 5.66 26.52 15.86
N ARG A 453 4.81 26.02 16.77
CA ARG A 453 4.90 26.35 18.20
C ARG A 453 6.20 25.86 18.81
N LYS A 454 6.59 24.60 18.57
CA LYS A 454 7.86 24.05 19.07
C LYS A 454 9.06 24.87 18.63
N ARG A 455 9.11 25.31 17.37
CA ARG A 455 10.18 26.20 16.88
C ARG A 455 10.16 27.57 17.53
N GLY A 456 8.96 28.17 17.70
CA GLY A 456 8.80 29.44 18.40
C GLY A 456 9.34 29.40 19.83
N ASP A 457 8.93 28.39 20.59
CA ASP A 457 9.35 28.21 21.99
C ASP A 457 10.87 27.98 22.11
N ASN A 458 11.45 27.17 21.22
CA ASN A 458 12.89 26.93 21.18
C ASN A 458 13.69 28.19 20.82
N GLY A 459 13.18 29.03 19.91
CA GLY A 459 13.78 30.31 19.57
C GLY A 459 13.79 31.28 20.75
N GLN A 460 12.69 31.33 21.52
CA GLN A 460 12.60 32.15 22.74
C GLN A 460 13.58 31.66 23.83
N LYS A 461 13.68 30.35 24.05
CA LYS A 461 14.64 29.78 25.01
C LYS A 461 16.10 30.07 24.64
N ALA A 462 16.47 29.86 23.38
CA ALA A 462 17.82 30.14 22.91
C ALA A 462 18.18 31.64 22.95
N ALA A 463 17.19 32.53 22.81
CA ALA A 463 17.38 33.97 23.00
C ALA A 463 17.55 34.34 24.48
N ALA A 464 16.79 33.71 25.37
CA ALA A 464 16.89 33.90 26.82
C ALA A 464 18.21 33.37 27.41
N GLU A 465 18.78 32.28 26.86
CA GLU A 465 20.08 31.74 27.27
C GLU A 465 21.29 32.57 26.78
N ARG A 466 21.06 33.48 25.81
CA ARG A 466 22.09 34.39 25.28
C ARG A 466 22.06 35.78 25.95
N GLN A 467 21.04 36.06 26.76
CA GLN A 467 20.89 37.26 27.60
C GLN A 467 21.38 36.94 29.01
#